data_AF-A0A7H9VAI1-F1
#
_entry.id   AF-A0A7H9VAI1-F1
#
_cell.length_a   1.000
_cell.length_b   1.000
_cell.length_c   1.000
_cell.angle_alpha   90.00
_cell.angle_beta   90.00
_cell.angle_gamma   90.00
#
_symmetry.space_group_name_H-M   'P 1'
#
loop_
_entity.id
_entity.type
_entity.pdbx_description
1 polymer ?
#
loop_
_entity_poly.entity_id
_entity_poly.type
_entity_poly.pdbx_seq_one_letter_code
_entity_poly.pdbx_strand_id
1 'polypeptide(L)'
;PIGSYLFSGPTGVGKTEVAKQLAASLGVELIRFDMSEYMERHTVSRLIGAPPGYVGFDQGGLLTDGVDQHPHCVLLLDEVEKAHPDL
;
A
#
# COMPACT_ATOMS: atom_id res chain seq x y z
N PRO A 1 12.49 1.84 6.03
CA PRO A 1 11.80 0.55 6.30
C PRO A 1 12.80 -0.43 6.93
N ILE A 2 12.32 -1.36 7.77
CA ILE A 2 13.16 -2.41 8.39
C ILE A 2 13.54 -3.50 7.37
N GLY A 3 12.64 -3.80 6.43
CA GLY A 3 12.88 -4.68 5.30
C GLY A 3 12.06 -4.26 4.10
N SER A 4 12.54 -4.57 2.90
CA SER A 4 11.84 -4.30 1.64
C SER A 4 12.01 -5.50 0.72
N TYR A 5 10.88 -6.02 0.24
CA TYR A 5 10.81 -7.26 -0.52
C TYR A 5 9.96 -7.06 -1.76
N LEU A 6 10.31 -7.75 -2.83
CA LEU A 6 9.48 -7.87 -4.02
C LEU A 6 9.15 -9.35 -4.22
N PHE A 7 7.88 -9.70 -4.05
CA PHE A 7 7.41 -11.05 -4.33
C PHE A 7 6.93 -11.13 -5.77
N SER A 8 7.60 -11.96 -6.57
CA SER A 8 7.23 -12.21 -7.97
C SER A 8 6.98 -13.70 -8.18
N GLY A 9 6.00 -14.01 -9.03
CA GLY A 9 5.60 -15.38 -9.35
C GLY A 9 4.13 -15.46 -9.78
N PRO A 10 3.65 -16.64 -10.22
CA PRO A 10 2.27 -16.82 -10.68
C PRO A 10 1.21 -16.47 -9.61
N THR A 11 -0.04 -16.34 -10.03
CA THR A 11 -1.18 -16.22 -9.10
C THR A 11 -1.35 -17.49 -8.29
N GLY A 12 -1.77 -17.36 -7.03
CA GLY A 12 -2.06 -18.50 -6.15
C GLY A 12 -0.86 -19.13 -5.43
N VAL A 13 0.37 -18.64 -5.66
CA VAL A 13 1.58 -19.18 -4.99
C VAL A 13 1.81 -18.65 -3.56
N GLY A 14 0.88 -17.85 -3.01
CA GLY A 14 0.92 -17.41 -1.61
C GLY A 14 1.67 -16.11 -1.31
N LYS A 15 1.97 -15.27 -2.31
CA LYS A 15 2.69 -13.99 -2.11
C LYS A 15 2.05 -13.09 -1.04
N THR A 16 0.75 -12.83 -1.17
CA THR A 16 -0.06 -12.09 -0.21
C THR A 16 -0.12 -12.80 1.16
N GLU A 17 -0.17 -14.13 1.14
CA GLU A 17 -0.26 -14.94 2.36
C GLU A 17 1.01 -14.83 3.21
N VAL A 18 2.19 -14.81 2.57
CA VAL A 18 3.46 -14.58 3.28
C VAL A 18 3.45 -13.26 4.05
N ALA A 19 2.96 -12.18 3.44
CA ALA A 19 2.85 -10.88 4.11
C ALA A 19 1.85 -10.90 5.28
N LYS A 20 0.70 -11.57 5.11
CA LYS A 20 -0.28 -11.76 6.20
C LYS A 20 0.31 -12.54 7.37
N GLN A 21 0.98 -13.65 7.10
CA GLN A 21 1.62 -14.46 8.14
C GLN A 21 2.78 -13.73 8.81
N LEU A 22 3.52 -12.90 8.08
CA LEU A 22 4.57 -12.06 8.64
C LEU A 22 3.99 -11.04 9.63
N ALA A 23 2.93 -10.33 9.25
CA ALA A 23 2.25 -9.39 10.13
C ALA A 23 1.72 -10.07 11.41
N ALA A 24 1.04 -11.22 11.23
CA ALA A 24 0.52 -12.01 12.34
C ALA A 24 1.63 -12.54 13.27
N SER A 25 2.74 -13.02 12.71
CA SER A 25 3.88 -13.56 13.50
C SER A 25 4.61 -12.48 14.28
N LEU A 26 4.65 -11.26 13.75
CA LEU A 26 5.23 -10.08 14.41
C LEU A 26 4.23 -9.41 15.38
N GLY A 27 2.94 -9.75 15.31
CA GLY A 27 1.89 -9.11 16.11
C GLY A 27 1.67 -7.64 15.73
N VAL A 28 1.86 -7.29 14.46
CA VAL A 28 1.72 -5.92 13.94
C VAL A 28 0.59 -5.84 12.92
N GLU A 29 0.11 -4.62 12.67
CA GLU A 29 -0.96 -4.39 11.69
C GLU A 29 -0.50 -4.73 10.27
N LEU A 30 -1.39 -5.32 9.47
CA LEU A 30 -1.20 -5.45 8.03
C LEU A 30 -1.95 -4.32 7.32
N ILE A 31 -1.21 -3.34 6.82
CA ILE A 31 -1.78 -2.32 5.94
C ILE A 31 -1.68 -2.82 4.52
N ARG A 32 -2.82 -3.09 3.88
CA ARG A 32 -2.87 -3.64 2.51
C ARG A 32 -3.54 -2.67 1.55
N PHE A 33 -2.87 -2.42 0.43
CA PHE A 33 -3.43 -1.73 -0.73
C PHE A 33 -3.47 -2.67 -1.93
N ASP A 34 -4.63 -2.77 -2.58
CA ASP A 34 -4.77 -3.41 -3.89
C ASP A 34 -4.43 -2.39 -4.97
N MET A 35 -3.29 -2.58 -5.63
CA MET A 35 -2.78 -1.60 -6.58
C MET A 35 -3.56 -1.56 -7.89
N SER A 36 -4.45 -2.53 -8.14
CA SER A 36 -5.41 -2.49 -9.24
C SER A 36 -6.47 -1.38 -9.07
N GLU A 37 -6.72 -0.87 -7.86
CA GLU A 37 -7.59 0.29 -7.63
C GLU A 37 -6.93 1.63 -8.01
N TYR A 38 -5.61 1.63 -8.14
CA TYR A 38 -4.77 2.82 -8.36
C TYR A 38 -4.21 2.89 -9.79
N MET A 39 -4.91 2.28 -10.75
CA MET A 39 -4.56 2.29 -12.18
C MET A 39 -4.70 3.67 -12.83
N GLU A 40 -5.51 4.57 -12.26
CA GLU A 40 -5.78 5.89 -12.83
C GLU A 40 -5.07 7.00 -12.05
N ARG A 41 -4.57 8.01 -12.76
CA ARG A 41 -3.83 9.11 -12.15
C ARG A 41 -4.56 9.80 -10.99
N HIS A 42 -5.89 9.94 -11.11
CA HIS A 42 -6.67 10.61 -10.08
C HIS A 42 -6.89 9.73 -8.84
N THR A 43 -6.85 8.40 -8.96
CA THR A 43 -6.98 7.50 -7.79
C THR A 43 -5.70 7.44 -6.99
N VAL A 44 -4.52 7.60 -7.62
CA VAL A 44 -3.22 7.74 -6.92
C VAL A 44 -3.24 8.86 -5.89
N SER A 45 -3.86 10.00 -6.21
CA SER A 45 -3.95 11.13 -5.27
C SER A 45 -4.67 10.79 -3.96
N ARG A 46 -5.56 9.79 -3.94
CA ARG A 46 -6.19 9.32 -2.70
C ARG A 46 -5.23 8.47 -1.85
N LEU A 47 -4.31 7.77 -2.48
CA LEU A 47 -3.35 6.89 -1.79
C LEU A 47 -2.29 7.71 -1.04
N ILE A 48 -1.71 8.72 -1.69
CA ILE A 48 -0.58 9.51 -1.17
C ILE A 48 -0.97 10.91 -0.69
N GLY A 49 -2.18 11.37 -1.01
CA GLY A 49 -2.65 12.73 -0.76
C GLY A 49 -2.70 13.55 -2.05
N ALA A 50 -3.68 14.47 -2.13
CA ALA A 50 -3.76 15.38 -3.27
C ALA A 50 -2.64 16.43 -3.19
N PRO A 51 -2.16 16.99 -4.31
CA PRO A 51 -1.20 18.09 -4.29
C PRO A 51 -1.85 19.44 -3.87
N PRO A 52 -1.06 20.44 -3.43
CA PRO A 52 -1.58 21.75 -3.03
C PRO A 52 -2.46 22.37 -4.12
N GLY A 53 -3.64 22.86 -3.73
CA GLY A 53 -4.61 23.48 -4.65
C GLY A 53 -5.62 22.52 -5.29
N TYR A 54 -5.58 21.22 -4.95
CA TYR A 54 -6.59 20.23 -5.35
C TYR A 54 -7.51 19.86 -4.17
N VAL A 55 -8.74 19.44 -4.49
CA VAL A 55 -9.69 18.94 -3.48
C VAL A 55 -9.09 17.72 -2.78
N GLY A 56 -9.04 17.76 -1.45
CA GLY A 56 -8.43 16.70 -0.63
C GLY A 56 -6.96 16.93 -0.29
N PHE A 57 -6.37 18.11 -0.54
CA PHE A 57 -5.00 18.42 -0.11
C PHE A 57 -4.81 18.32 1.42
N ASP A 58 -5.80 18.80 2.18
CA ASP A 58 -5.78 18.74 3.65
C ASP A 58 -6.25 17.37 4.20
N GLN A 59 -6.73 16.48 3.33
CA GLN A 59 -7.04 15.10 3.67
C GLN A 59 -5.80 14.28 3.31
N GLY A 60 -5.10 13.75 4.31
CA GLY A 60 -3.90 12.95 4.09
C GLY A 60 -4.15 11.76 3.13
N GLY A 61 -3.06 11.17 2.65
CA GLY A 61 -3.15 9.96 1.84
C GLY A 61 -3.56 8.76 2.68
N LEU A 62 -4.35 7.84 2.12
CA LEU A 62 -4.70 6.59 2.79
C LEU A 62 -3.48 5.82 3.30
N LEU A 63 -2.37 5.85 2.53
CA LEU A 63 -1.11 5.21 2.92
C LEU A 63 -0.43 5.96 4.07
N THR A 64 -0.31 7.28 3.94
CA THR A 64 0.38 8.10 4.97
C THR A 64 -0.37 8.04 6.29
N ASP A 65 -1.70 8.12 6.25
CA ASP A 65 -2.55 8.10 7.43
C ASP A 65 -2.56 6.72 8.09
N GLY A 66 -2.57 5.64 7.29
CA GLY A 66 -2.48 4.28 7.80
C GLY A 66 -1.16 4.02 8.53
N VAL A 67 -0.04 4.49 7.97
CA VAL A 67 1.28 4.34 8.60
C VAL A 67 1.43 5.23 9.83
N ASP A 68 0.85 6.43 9.84
CA ASP A 68 0.85 7.31 11.01
C ASP A 68 0.07 6.70 12.19
N GLN A 69 -1.09 6.08 11.90
CA GLN A 69 -1.89 5.36 12.91
C GLN A 69 -1.22 4.06 13.37
N HIS A 70 -0.48 3.38 12.49
CA HIS A 70 0.22 2.13 12.79
C HIS A 70 1.70 2.18 12.37
N PRO A 71 2.58 2.86 13.13
CA PRO A 71 3.99 3.06 12.77
C PRO A 71 4.81 1.76 12.70
N HIS A 72 4.34 0.72 13.41
CA HIS A 72 4.86 -0.63 13.33
C HIS A 72 3.82 -1.50 12.60
N CYS A 73 4.03 -1.69 11.31
CA CYS A 73 3.15 -2.46 10.44
C CYS A 73 3.94 -3.21 9.37
N VAL A 74 3.28 -4.19 8.76
CA VAL A 74 3.65 -4.69 7.44
C VAL A 74 2.81 -3.94 6.42
N LEU A 75 3.47 -3.18 5.55
CA LEU A 75 2.83 -2.53 4.41
C LEU A 75 2.91 -3.45 3.19
N LEU A 76 1.75 -3.84 2.66
CA LEU A 76 1.62 -4.66 1.46
C LEU A 76 0.98 -3.86 0.32
N LEU A 77 1.71 -3.75 -0.79
CA LEU A 77 1.21 -3.27 -2.07
C LEU A 77 0.97 -4.50 -2.96
N ASP A 78 -0.27 -4.97 -3.02
CA ASP A 78 -0.67 -6.16 -3.78
C ASP A 78 -0.88 -5.81 -5.26
N GLU A 79 -0.52 -6.70 -6.19
CA GLU A 79 -0.59 -6.45 -7.64
C GLU A 79 0.10 -5.14 -8.10
N VAL A 80 1.25 -4.80 -7.52
CA VAL A 80 1.95 -3.52 -7.77
C VAL A 80 2.21 -3.21 -9.25
N GLU A 81 2.33 -4.23 -10.10
CA GLU A 81 2.48 -4.06 -11.55
C GLU A 81 1.26 -3.43 -12.24
N LYS A 82 0.12 -3.34 -11.54
CA LYS A 82 -1.11 -2.71 -12.00
C LYS A 82 -1.19 -1.23 -11.66
N ALA A 83 -0.36 -0.74 -10.75
CA ALA A 83 -0.39 0.67 -10.34
C ALA A 83 -0.15 1.62 -11.53
N HIS A 84 -0.71 2.83 -11.45
CA HIS A 84 -0.40 3.89 -12.40
C HIS A 84 1.12 4.21 -12.38
N PRO A 85 1.77 4.45 -13.53
CA PRO A 85 3.22 4.72 -13.60
C PRO A 85 3.71 5.98 -12.86
N ASP A 86 2.80 6.91 -12.55
CA ASP A 86 3.11 8.14 -11.80
C ASP A 86 3.26 7.91 -10.27
N LEU A 87 3.13 6.67 -9.79
CA LEU A 87 3.35 6.29 -8.38
C LEU A 87 4.84 6.21 -8.05
#